data_AF-A0A6G2DX11-F1
#
_entry.id   AF-A0A6G2DX11-F1
#
_cell.length_a   1.000
_cell.length_b   1.000
_cell.length_c   1.000
_cell.angle_alpha   90.00
_cell.angle_beta   90.00
_cell.angle_gamma   90.00
#
_symmetry.space_group_name_H-M   'P 1'
#
loop_
_entity.id
_entity.type
_entity.pdbx_description
1 polymer ?
#
loop_
_entity_poly.entity_id
_entity_poly.type
_entity_poly.pdbx_seq_one_letter_code
_entity_poly.pdbx_strand_id
1 'polypeptide(L)'
;VSAPNVSKFRLVDMYTSLTQKEVQDNIVKSFSSATSCLRIVVCTIAFGMGIDCADVNQVIHWRPPADLESYMQECGRAGRNGQPSCAVLY
;
A
#
# COMPACT_ATOMS: atom_id res chain seq x y z
N VAL A 1 13.94 20.94 21.84
CA VAL A 1 14.39 19.78 21.03
C VAL A 1 13.38 19.60 19.92
N SER A 2 13.73 19.89 18.67
CA SER A 2 12.81 19.68 17.54
C SER A 2 12.45 18.19 17.47
N ALA A 3 11.16 17.88 17.33
CA ALA A 3 10.72 16.51 17.15
C ALA A 3 11.54 15.85 16.02
N PRO A 4 12.01 14.61 16.18
CA PRO A 4 12.74 13.92 15.13
C PRO A 4 11.88 13.91 13.86
N ASN A 5 12.50 14.09 12.69
CA ASN A 5 11.79 14.03 11.42
C ASN A 5 11.27 12.60 11.22
N VAL A 6 10.01 12.38 11.61
CA VAL A 6 9.38 11.06 11.72
C VAL A 6 9.27 10.38 10.35
N SER A 7 9.37 11.14 9.25
CA SER A 7 9.29 10.60 7.88
C SER A 7 10.41 9.62 7.56
N LYS A 8 11.62 9.81 8.11
CA LYS A 8 12.79 8.97 7.79
C LYS A 8 12.68 7.54 8.34
N PHE A 9 11.91 7.34 9.42
CA PHE A 9 11.78 6.04 10.10
C PHE A 9 10.34 5.50 10.06
N ARG A 10 9.51 6.02 9.16
CA ARG A 10 8.12 5.61 9.03
C ARG A 10 8.04 4.26 8.33
N LEU A 11 7.76 3.20 9.10
CA LEU A 11 7.55 1.84 8.58
C LEU A 11 6.14 1.62 8.02
N VAL A 12 5.16 2.36 8.56
CA VAL A 12 3.73 2.18 8.25
C VAL A 12 3.10 3.54 7.96
N ASP A 13 2.25 3.61 6.93
CA ASP A 13 1.46 4.80 6.63
C ASP A 13 0.01 4.46 6.24
N MET A 14 -0.85 5.47 6.19
CA MET A 14 -2.27 5.31 5.86
C MET A 14 -2.64 6.06 4.58
N TYR A 15 -3.29 5.37 3.65
CA TYR A 15 -3.76 5.92 2.39
C TYR A 15 -5.29 5.78 2.26
N THR A 16 -5.98 6.91 2.20
CA THR A 16 -7.43 6.95 1.93
C THR A 16 -7.74 8.06 0.93
N SER A 17 -8.97 8.12 0.44
CA SER A 17 -9.46 9.24 -0.39
C SER A 17 -9.44 10.58 0.35
N LEU A 18 -9.37 10.58 1.69
CA LEU A 18 -9.30 11.80 2.52
C LEU A 18 -7.86 12.26 2.77
N THR A 19 -6.85 11.46 2.41
CA THR A 19 -5.44 11.83 2.53
C THR A 19 -5.13 12.97 1.56
N GLN A 20 -4.43 14.01 2.01
CA GLN A 20 -4.01 15.12 1.15
C GLN A 20 -3.19 14.61 -0.04
N LYS A 21 -3.40 15.19 -1.23
CA LYS A 21 -2.78 14.71 -2.48
C LYS A 21 -1.25 14.68 -2.42
N GLU A 22 -0.65 15.70 -1.82
CA GLU A 22 0.81 15.72 -1.61
C GLU A 22 1.29 14.55 -0.75
N VAL A 23 0.52 14.18 0.28
CA VAL A 23 0.82 13.03 1.14
C VAL A 23 0.60 11.72 0.39
N GLN A 24 -0.45 11.60 -0.42
CA GLN A 24 -0.67 10.43 -1.29
C GLN A 24 0.50 10.20 -2.25
N ASP A 25 0.96 11.24 -2.93
CA ASP A 25 2.10 11.16 -3.85
C ASP A 25 3.39 10.76 -3.12
N ASN A 26 3.61 11.29 -1.92
CA ASN A 26 4.75 10.94 -1.09
C ASN A 26 4.69 9.50 -0.58
N ILE A 27 3.51 9.00 -0.20
CA ILE A 27 3.30 7.61 0.21
C ILE A 27 3.63 6.68 -0.96
N VAL A 28 3.08 6.94 -2.15
CA VAL A 28 3.32 6.10 -3.34
C VAL A 28 4.80 6.09 -3.70
N LYS A 29 5.46 7.25 -3.75
CA LYS A 29 6.91 7.34 -4.01
C LYS A 29 7.73 6.61 -2.95
N SER A 30 7.36 6.75 -1.68
CA SER A 30 8.08 6.10 -0.58
C SER A 30 7.85 4.60 -0.56
N PHE A 31 6.67 4.12 -0.91
CA PHE A 31 6.38 2.69 -0.88
C PHE A 31 7.05 1.95 -2.05
N SER A 32 7.10 2.56 -3.23
CA SER A 32 7.77 1.98 -4.41
C SER A 32 9.30 2.13 -4.41
N SER A 33 9.88 2.83 -3.43
CA SER A 33 11.32 3.08 -3.39
C SER A 33 12.05 2.07 -2.53
N ALA A 34 13.06 1.39 -3.10
CA ALA A 34 13.89 0.43 -2.39
C ALA A 34 14.73 1.04 -1.25
N THR A 35 14.97 2.36 -1.27
CA THR A 35 15.73 3.07 -0.21
C THR A 35 14.85 3.56 0.94
N SER A 36 13.53 3.43 0.81
CA SER A 36 12.58 3.86 1.81
C SER A 36 12.40 2.84 2.92
N CYS A 37 12.09 3.33 4.11
CA CYS A 37 11.70 2.50 5.25
C CYS A 37 10.22 2.11 5.22
N LEU A 38 9.38 2.70 4.35
CA LEU A 38 7.95 2.40 4.30
C LEU A 38 7.72 0.98 3.78
N ARG A 39 7.18 0.10 4.62
CA ARG A 39 6.95 -1.32 4.30
C ARG A 39 5.48 -1.72 4.25
N ILE A 40 4.61 -0.98 4.93
CA ILE A 40 3.18 -1.29 5.05
C ILE A 40 2.38 -0.03 4.75
N VAL A 41 1.40 -0.17 3.87
CA VAL A 41 0.38 0.86 3.64
C VAL A 41 -0.97 0.29 4.03
N VAL A 42 -1.61 0.92 5.00
CA VAL A 42 -3.00 0.62 5.37
C VAL A 42 -3.89 1.48 4.50
N CYS A 43 -4.74 0.85 3.69
CA CYS A 43 -5.52 1.57 2.70
C CYS A 43 -6.95 1.10 2.52
N THR A 44 -7.76 1.97 1.94
CA THR A 44 -9.04 1.59 1.32
C THR A 44 -8.83 1.33 -0.18
N ILE A 45 -9.91 1.00 -0.89
CA ILE A 45 -9.98 0.82 -2.35
C ILE A 45 -9.38 2.01 -3.12
N ALA A 46 -9.30 3.20 -2.50
CA ALA A 46 -8.63 4.37 -3.07
C ALA A 46 -7.17 4.12 -3.46
N PHE A 47 -6.47 3.16 -2.82
CA PHE A 47 -5.12 2.73 -3.19
C PHE A 47 -5.12 1.70 -4.35
N GLY A 48 -6.12 1.80 -5.23
CA GLY A 48 -6.32 0.88 -6.35
C GLY A 48 -6.08 1.52 -7.71
N MET A 49 -6.66 2.69 -7.95
CA MET A 49 -6.73 3.22 -9.32
C MET A 49 -5.45 3.97 -9.70
N GLY A 50 -4.71 3.44 -10.69
CA GLY A 50 -3.56 4.13 -11.29
C GLY A 50 -2.25 4.06 -10.50
N ILE A 51 -2.22 3.32 -9.39
CA ILE A 51 -1.00 3.06 -8.62
C ILE A 51 -0.45 1.70 -9.02
N ASP A 52 0.79 1.69 -9.51
CA ASP A 52 1.52 0.47 -9.86
C ASP A 52 2.77 0.33 -8.97
N CYS A 53 2.69 -0.61 -8.04
CA CYS A 53 3.80 -1.03 -7.18
C CYS A 53 4.06 -2.50 -7.50
N ALA A 54 5.05 -2.78 -8.34
CA ALA A 54 5.27 -4.14 -8.86
C ALA A 54 5.77 -5.12 -7.78
N ASP A 55 6.35 -4.60 -6.70
CA ASP A 55 7.05 -5.31 -5.64
C ASP A 55 6.20 -5.53 -4.37
N VAL A 56 4.88 -5.61 -4.51
CA VAL A 56 3.99 -5.96 -3.40
C VAL A 56 4.04 -7.47 -3.13
N ASN A 57 4.60 -7.85 -1.97
CA ASN A 57 4.67 -9.27 -1.57
C ASN A 57 3.38 -9.79 -0.93
N GLN A 58 2.61 -8.92 -0.27
CA GLN A 58 1.43 -9.33 0.49
C GLN A 58 0.30 -8.33 0.35
N VAL A 59 -0.91 -8.85 0.14
CA VAL A 59 -2.17 -8.09 0.25
C VAL A 59 -3.00 -8.72 1.36
N ILE A 60 -3.40 -7.92 2.34
CA ILE A 60 -4.17 -8.37 3.50
C ILE A 60 -5.52 -7.66 3.50
N HIS A 61 -6.60 -8.42 3.38
CA HIS A 61 -7.95 -7.92 3.52
C HIS A 61 -8.41 -8.10 4.96
N TRP A 62 -8.54 -6.98 5.69
CA TRP A 62 -9.08 -6.97 7.05
C TRP A 62 -10.59 -7.23 7.11
N ARG A 63 -11.28 -6.93 6.00
CA ARG A 63 -12.69 -7.24 5.79
C ARG A 63 -12.87 -7.77 4.37
N PRO A 64 -13.87 -8.63 4.13
CA PRO A 64 -14.23 -9.02 2.78
C PRO A 64 -14.51 -7.80 1.90
N PRO A 65 -14.01 -7.78 0.65
CA PRO A 65 -14.42 -6.80 -0.35
C PRO A 65 -15.92 -6.90 -0.66
N ALA A 66 -16.44 -5.93 -1.41
CA ALA A 66 -17.87 -5.86 -1.74
C ALA A 66 -18.35 -7.07 -2.57
N ASP A 67 -17.48 -7.59 -3.44
CA ASP A 67 -17.76 -8.69 -4.34
C ASP A 67 -16.46 -9.42 -4.73
N LEU A 68 -16.63 -10.54 -5.46
CA LEU A 68 -15.53 -11.37 -5.92
C LEU A 68 -14.63 -10.64 -6.93
N GLU A 69 -15.20 -9.78 -7.77
CA GLU A 69 -14.43 -9.03 -8.77
C GLU A 69 -13.45 -8.06 -8.09
N SER A 70 -13.95 -7.33 -7.09
CA SER A 70 -13.15 -6.46 -6.23
C SER A 70 -12.02 -7.23 -5.55
N TYR A 71 -12.34 -8.40 -4.96
CA TYR A 71 -11.33 -9.26 -4.35
C TYR A 71 -10.26 -9.70 -5.35
N MET A 72 -10.65 -10.14 -6.55
CA MET A 72 -9.69 -10.54 -7.59
C MET A 72 -8.81 -9.39 -8.02
N GLN A 73 -9.37 -8.19 -8.20
CA GLN A 73 -8.63 -6.99 -8.58
C GLN A 73 -7.66 -6.54 -7.50
N GLU A 74 -8.09 -6.54 -6.23
CA GLU A 74 -7.29 -6.12 -5.08
C GLU A 74 -6.16 -7.12 -4.80
N CYS A 75 -6.45 -8.42 -4.78
CA CYS A 75 -5.45 -9.48 -4.61
C CYS A 75 -4.41 -9.50 -5.72
N GLY A 76 -4.82 -9.19 -6.97
CA GLY A 76 -3.95 -9.17 -8.14
C GLY A 76 -2.81 -8.15 -8.09
N ARG A 77 -2.76 -7.30 -7.06
CA ARG A 77 -1.62 -6.41 -6.78
C ARG A 77 -0.40 -7.17 -6.25
N ALA A 78 -0.61 -8.28 -5.55
CA ALA A 78 0.47 -9.09 -5.03
C ALA A 78 1.24 -9.77 -6.18
N GLY A 79 2.57 -9.81 -6.09
CA GLY A 79 3.41 -10.66 -6.95
C GLY A 79 3.51 -10.23 -8.41
N ARG A 80 3.25 -8.96 -8.75
CA ARG A 80 3.39 -8.47 -10.14
C ARG A 80 4.81 -8.56 -10.68
N ASN A 81 5.81 -8.64 -9.79
CA ASN A 81 7.21 -8.91 -10.13
C ASN A 81 7.55 -10.40 -10.31
N GLY A 82 6.55 -11.30 -10.25
CA GLY A 82 6.73 -12.75 -10.40
C GLY A 82 7.36 -13.44 -9.18
N GLN A 83 7.60 -12.74 -8.08
CA GLN A 83 8.13 -13.32 -6.86
C GLN A 83 7.03 -13.99 -6.03
N PRO A 84 7.38 -14.93 -5.14
CA PRO A 84 6.43 -15.50 -4.19
C PRO A 84 5.70 -14.40 -3.43
N SER A 85 4.37 -14.48 -3.45
CA SER A 85 3.49 -13.50 -2.85
C SER A 85 2.23 -14.18 -2.30
N CYS A 86 1.51 -13.48 -1.44
CA CYS A 86 0.32 -14.01 -0.79
C CYS A 86 -0.79 -12.96 -0.71
N ALA A 87 -2.03 -13.39 -0.91
CA ALA A 87 -3.21 -12.62 -0.57
C ALA A 87 -3.97 -13.37 0.53
N VAL A 88 -4.27 -12.68 1.63
CA VAL A 88 -4.97 -13.25 2.78
C VAL A 88 -6.24 -12.45 3.03
N LEU A 89 -7.34 -13.16 3.25
CA LEU A 89 -8.61 -12.61 3.71
C LEU A 89 -8.91 -13.14 5.10
N TYR A 90 -9.13 -12.23 6.05
CA TYR A 90 -9.54 -12.53 7.42
C TYR A 90 -11.05 -12.34 7.62
#